data_AF-N9L3L8-F1
#
_entry.id   AF-N9L3L8-F1
#
_cell.length_a   1.000
_cell.length_b   1.000
_cell.length_c   1.000
_cell.angle_alpha   90.00
_cell.angle_beta   90.00
_cell.angle_gamma   90.00
#
_symmetry.space_group_name_H-M   'P 1'
#
loop_
_entity.id
_entity.type
_entity.pdbx_description
1 polymer ?
#
loop_
_entity_poly.entity_id
_entity_poly.type
_entity_poly.pdbx_seq_one_letter_code
_entity_poly.pdbx_strand_id
1 'polypeptide(L)'
;MTGQHPVMTVTGIRKSAGDFKDESGKEIKFSNTVVTVLQEYSEREKEQGAIGMKSTDYKIKGAQFFNDYLQQELPAKAEMLFQWDFSGKQPKAVLHALNFDIDATSI
;
A
#
# COMPACT_ATOMS: atom_id res chain seq x y z
N MET A 1 0.17 -14.69 -18.50
CA MET A 1 0.64 -13.30 -18.40
C MET A 1 1.05 -13.10 -16.96
N THR A 2 2.36 -13.05 -16.70
CA THR A 2 2.94 -12.86 -15.37
C THR A 2 2.47 -11.52 -14.82
N GLY A 3 1.59 -11.56 -13.82
CA GLY A 3 1.17 -10.37 -13.08
C GLY A 3 2.37 -9.85 -12.33
N GLN A 4 3.15 -8.98 -12.97
CA GLN A 4 4.30 -8.35 -12.35
C GLN A 4 3.74 -7.29 -11.40
N HIS A 5 3.68 -7.63 -10.12
CA HIS A 5 3.32 -6.66 -9.09
C HIS A 5 4.49 -5.66 -8.96
N PRO A 6 4.20 -4.36 -8.86
CA PRO A 6 5.27 -3.38 -8.82
C PRO A 6 5.99 -3.45 -7.47
N VAL A 7 7.33 -3.43 -7.50
CA VAL A 7 8.16 -3.32 -6.31
C VAL A 7 8.38 -1.84 -5.99
N MET A 8 8.04 -1.43 -4.77
CA MET A 8 8.18 -0.05 -4.31
C MET A 8 8.96 0.01 -3.00
N THR A 9 9.53 1.18 -2.69
CA THR A 9 10.19 1.41 -1.39
C THR A 9 9.13 1.82 -0.38
N VAL A 10 8.84 0.95 0.58
CA VAL A 10 7.96 1.22 1.71
C VAL A 10 8.74 1.96 2.79
N THR A 11 8.26 3.13 3.18
CA THR A 11 8.92 4.00 4.19
C THR A 11 8.14 4.09 5.49
N GLY A 12 6.87 3.70 5.49
CA GLY A 12 6.05 3.70 6.70
C GLY A 12 4.83 2.80 6.59
N ILE A 13 4.47 2.18 7.71
CA ILE A 13 3.25 1.39 7.85
C ILE A 13 2.58 1.83 9.15
N ARG A 14 1.30 2.18 9.11
CA ARG A 14 0.54 2.64 10.30
C ARG A 14 -0.89 2.14 10.29
N LYS A 15 -1.46 1.91 11.48
CA LYS A 15 -2.91 1.71 11.63
C LYS A 15 -3.63 3.02 11.33
N SER A 16 -4.75 2.94 10.63
CA SER A 16 -5.65 4.06 10.40
C SER A 16 -7.04 3.72 10.92
N ALA A 17 -7.64 4.67 11.63
CA ALA A 17 -9.08 4.67 11.86
C ALA A 17 -9.80 4.70 10.51
N GLY A 18 -10.96 4.07 10.44
CA GLY A 18 -11.84 4.16 9.28
C GLY A 18 -13.29 3.98 9.72
N ASP A 19 -14.22 4.33 8.84
CA ASP A 19 -15.63 4.56 9.18
C ASP A 19 -16.48 3.28 9.32
N PHE A 20 -15.88 2.14 9.68
CA PHE A 20 -16.58 0.88 9.76
C PHE A 20 -17.27 0.73 11.13
N LYS A 21 -18.61 0.65 11.11
CA LYS A 21 -19.44 0.28 12.25
C LYS A 21 -19.82 -1.19 12.09
N ASP A 22 -19.66 -1.99 13.14
CA ASP A 22 -20.18 -3.36 13.12
C ASP A 22 -21.72 -3.36 13.16
N GLU A 23 -22.34 -4.53 12.93
CA GLU A 23 -23.81 -4.70 12.99
C GLU A 23 -24.40 -4.41 14.38
N SER A 24 -23.55 -4.34 15.41
CA SER A 24 -23.90 -3.98 16.79
C SER A 24 -23.71 -2.49 17.10
N GLY A 25 -23.35 -1.66 16.10
CA GLY A 25 -23.14 -0.22 16.25
C GLY A 25 -21.83 0.18 16.93
N LYS A 26 -20.91 -0.76 17.21
CA LYS A 26 -19.61 -0.47 17.80
C LYS A 26 -18.65 0.02 16.72
N GLU A 27 -18.03 1.16 16.99
CA GLU A 27 -17.06 1.78 16.09
C GLU A 27 -15.75 0.99 16.10
N ILE A 28 -15.35 0.45 14.95
CA ILE A 28 -14.06 -0.24 14.81
C ILE A 28 -12.97 0.83 14.67
N LYS A 29 -12.33 1.18 15.80
CA LYS A 29 -11.33 2.27 15.91
C LYS A 29 -10.16 2.18 14.94
N PHE A 30 -9.81 1.00 14.45
CA PHE A 30 -8.79 0.81 13.41
C PHE A 30 -9.30 -0.24 12.43
N SER A 31 -9.68 0.17 11.23
CA SER A 31 -10.19 -0.73 10.20
C SER A 31 -9.26 -0.85 8.99
N ASN A 32 -8.22 -0.02 8.90
CA ASN A 32 -7.31 0.00 7.75
C ASN A 32 -5.84 0.03 8.18
N THR A 33 -4.98 -0.46 7.31
CA THR A 33 -3.52 -0.30 7.38
C THR A 33 -3.10 0.65 6.26
N VAL A 34 -2.39 1.72 6.60
CA VAL A 34 -1.85 2.68 5.62
C VAL A 34 -0.38 2.38 5.40
N VAL A 35 -0.01 2.26 4.13
CA VAL A 35 1.35 2.02 3.66
C VAL A 35 1.82 3.25 2.91
N THR A 36 2.89 3.85 3.37
CA THR A 36 3.55 4.98 2.70
C THR A 36 4.70 4.44 1.86
N VAL A 37 4.71 4.76 0.58
CA VAL A 37 5.75 4.34 -0.37
C VAL A 37 6.36 5.54 -1.09
N LEU A 38 7.59 5.37 -1.57
CA LEU A 38 8.23 6.30 -2.47
C LEU A 38 8.07 5.85 -3.93
N GLN A 39 7.66 6.78 -4.77
CA GLN A 39 7.47 6.61 -6.20
C GLN A 39 8.24 7.68 -6.95
N GLU A 40 8.66 7.37 -8.17
CA GLU A 40 9.20 8.40 -9.04
C GLU A 40 8.11 9.42 -9.41
N TYR A 41 8.50 10.68 -9.53
CA TYR A 41 7.66 11.68 -10.18
C TYR A 41 7.40 11.29 -11.63
N SER A 42 6.22 11.63 -12.14
CA SER A 42 5.96 11.51 -13.57
C SER A 42 6.89 12.42 -14.37
N GLU A 43 7.13 12.10 -15.65
CA GLU A 43 7.97 12.93 -16.53
C GLU A 43 7.49 14.39 -16.58
N ARG A 44 6.17 14.60 -16.61
CA ARG A 44 5.57 15.93 -16.56
C ARG A 44 5.88 16.68 -15.26
N GLU A 45 5.90 15.99 -14.12
CA GLU A 45 6.27 16.59 -12.83
C GLU A 45 7.77 16.93 -12.80
N LYS A 46 8.63 16.08 -13.38
CA LYS A 46 10.07 16.34 -13.53
C LYS A 46 10.33 17.56 -14.42
N GLU A 47 9.63 17.70 -15.55
CA GLU A 47 9.70 18.87 -16.44
C GLU A 47 9.30 20.19 -15.74
N GLN A 48 8.42 20.11 -14.74
CA GLN A 48 8.01 21.24 -13.92
C GLN A 48 8.98 21.53 -12.75
N GLY A 49 10.11 20.82 -12.68
CA GLY A 49 11.16 21.01 -11.69
C GLY A 49 11.07 20.10 -10.45
N ALA A 50 10.27 19.03 -10.48
CA ALA A 50 10.25 18.07 -9.38
C ALA A 50 11.57 17.28 -9.30
N ILE A 51 12.16 17.21 -8.11
CA ILE A 51 13.40 16.49 -7.82
C ILE A 51 13.14 15.49 -6.69
N GLY A 52 13.69 14.28 -6.81
CA GLY A 52 13.58 13.23 -5.80
C GLY A 52 12.42 12.27 -6.06
N MET A 53 11.75 11.83 -4.99
CA MET A 53 10.66 10.86 -5.04
C MET A 53 9.39 11.42 -4.39
N LYS A 54 8.24 11.05 -4.94
CA LYS A 54 6.91 11.35 -4.43
C LYS A 54 6.51 10.34 -3.37
N SER A 55 6.07 10.82 -2.21
CA SER A 55 5.47 9.98 -1.18
C SER A 55 4.00 9.73 -1.51
N THR A 56 3.59 8.47 -1.60
CA THR A 56 2.22 8.05 -1.89
C THR A 56 1.72 7.11 -0.80
N ASP A 57 0.51 7.38 -0.28
CA ASP A 57 -0.14 6.54 0.72
C ASP A 57 -1.15 5.59 0.07
N TYR A 58 -0.99 4.29 0.32
CA TYR A 58 -1.94 3.24 -0.04
C TYR A 58 -2.68 2.71 1.18
N LYS A 59 -3.94 2.30 1.00
CA LYS A 59 -4.78 1.74 2.06
C LYS A 59 -5.05 0.27 1.80
N ILE A 60 -4.71 -0.57 2.78
CA ILE A 60 -5.11 -1.97 2.86
C ILE A 60 -6.33 -2.04 3.80
N LYS A 61 -7.43 -2.65 3.33
CA LYS A 61 -8.63 -2.87 4.15
C LYS A 61 -8.33 -3.99 5.15
N GLY A 62 -8.58 -3.73 6.44
CA GLY A 62 -8.27 -4.63 7.55
C GLY A 62 -7.06 -4.15 8.36
N ALA A 63 -7.29 -3.79 9.62
CA ALA A 63 -6.21 -3.40 10.53
C ALA A 63 -5.41 -4.59 11.08
N GLN A 64 -5.92 -5.82 10.88
CA GLN A 64 -5.25 -7.05 11.32
C GLN A 64 -3.92 -7.24 10.56
N PHE A 65 -3.88 -6.85 9.28
CA PHE A 65 -2.69 -6.91 8.43
C PHE A 65 -1.53 -6.03 8.92
N PHE A 66 -1.78 -5.02 9.75
CA PHE A 66 -0.68 -4.24 10.34
C PHE A 66 0.25 -5.11 11.18
N ASN A 67 -0.30 -6.08 11.91
CA ASN A 67 0.50 -6.92 12.80
C ASN A 67 1.48 -7.81 12.02
N ASP A 68 1.16 -8.15 10.77
CA ASP A 68 2.02 -8.95 9.88
C ASP A 68 3.30 -8.20 9.48
N TYR A 69 3.29 -6.86 9.59
CA TYR A 69 4.42 -6.01 9.21
C TYR A 69 5.20 -5.44 10.40
N LEU A 70 4.84 -5.79 11.64
CA LEU A 70 5.46 -5.22 12.86
C LEU A 70 6.96 -5.51 12.98
N GLN A 71 7.43 -6.60 12.38
CA GLN A 71 8.83 -7.01 12.44
C GLN A 71 9.65 -6.52 11.24
N GLN A 72 9.04 -5.82 10.30
CA GLN A 72 9.73 -5.32 9.12
C GLN A 72 10.58 -4.09 9.48
N GLU A 73 11.85 -4.11 9.10
CA GLU A 73 12.72 -2.94 9.21
C GLU A 73 12.50 -2.04 7.99
N LEU A 74 12.11 -0.79 8.24
CA LEU A 74 11.84 0.21 7.19
C LEU A 74 12.95 1.28 7.18
N PRO A 75 13.28 1.87 6.02
CA PRO A 75 12.66 1.64 4.71
C PRO A 75 13.11 0.33 4.06
N ALA A 76 12.18 -0.38 3.43
CA ALA A 76 12.44 -1.62 2.72
C ALA A 76 11.70 -1.68 1.38
N LYS A 77 12.25 -2.46 0.45
CA LYS A 77 11.57 -2.74 -0.82
C LYS A 77 10.54 -3.85 -0.59
N ALA A 78 9.34 -3.67 -1.12
CA ALA A 78 8.28 -4.66 -1.08
C ALA A 78 7.52 -4.70 -2.39
N GLU A 79 7.05 -5.89 -2.76
CA GLU A 79 6.12 -6.10 -3.84
C GLU A 79 4.71 -5.66 -3.41
N MET A 80 4.08 -4.83 -4.23
CA MET A 80 2.75 -4.28 -3.96
C MET A 80 1.67 -5.18 -4.58
N LEU A 81 1.04 -6.00 -3.74
CA LEU A 81 0.04 -6.98 -4.18
C LEU A 81 -1.32 -6.30 -4.38
N PHE A 82 -1.55 -5.77 -5.57
CA PHE A 82 -2.82 -5.19 -5.97
C PHE A 82 -3.82 -6.27 -6.41
N GLN A 83 -5.09 -6.09 -6.02
CA GLN A 83 -6.21 -6.90 -6.47
C GLN A 83 -7.30 -6.01 -7.05
N TRP A 84 -8.06 -6.52 -8.00
CA TRP A 84 -9.23 -5.84 -8.54
C TRP A 84 -10.40 -5.91 -7.57
N ASP A 85 -10.85 -4.76 -7.09
CA ASP A 85 -12.08 -4.59 -6.32
C ASP A 85 -13.23 -4.24 -7.28
N PHE A 86 -14.20 -5.16 -7.38
CA PHE A 86 -15.40 -5.04 -8.22
C PHE A 86 -16.64 -4.61 -7.42
N SER A 87 -16.50 -4.31 -6.12
CA SER A 87 -17.66 -3.97 -5.29
C SER A 87 -18.29 -2.60 -5.62
N GLY A 88 -17.59 -1.77 -6.39
CA GLY A 88 -18.02 -0.43 -6.80
C GLY A 88 -18.60 -0.38 -8.21
N LYS A 89 -19.03 0.81 -8.63
CA LYS A 89 -19.54 1.05 -10.00
C LYS A 89 -18.48 0.81 -11.09
N GLN A 90 -17.21 0.93 -10.74
CA GLN A 90 -16.08 0.70 -11.65
C GLN A 90 -15.06 -0.19 -10.93
N PRO A 91 -14.52 -1.21 -11.62
CA PRO A 91 -13.40 -2.00 -11.10
C PRO A 91 -12.23 -1.08 -10.80
N LYS A 92 -11.62 -1.25 -9.63
CA LYS A 92 -10.44 -0.48 -9.23
C LYS A 92 -9.38 -1.41 -8.66
N ALA A 93 -8.11 -1.14 -8.94
CA ALA A 93 -7.01 -1.83 -8.28
C ALA A 93 -6.87 -1.29 -6.85
N VAL A 94 -6.92 -2.18 -5.85
CA VAL A 94 -6.71 -1.85 -4.44
C VAL A 94 -5.51 -2.63 -3.91
N LEU A 95 -4.71 -2.00 -3.06
CA LEU A 95 -3.60 -2.68 -2.40
C LEU A 95 -4.19 -3.66 -1.38
N HIS A 96 -3.85 -4.94 -1.52
CA HIS A 96 -4.34 -5.99 -0.65
C HIS A 96 -3.29 -6.44 0.36
N ALA A 97 -2.03 -6.54 -0.04
CA ALA A 97 -0.93 -6.97 0.81
C ALA A 97 0.41 -6.45 0.31
N LEU A 98 1.44 -6.60 1.14
CA LEU A 98 2.84 -6.36 0.80
C LEU A 98 3.61 -7.68 0.90
N ASN A 99 4.49 -7.94 -0.06
CA ASN A 99 5.46 -9.02 0.04
C ASN A 99 6.87 -8.44 0.17
N PHE A 100 7.50 -8.63 1.33
CA PHE A 100 8.88 -8.21 1.61
C PHE A 100 9.91 -9.30 1.25
N ASP A 101 9.47 -10.51 0.96
CA ASP A 101 10.30 -11.60 0.47
C ASP A 101 10.48 -11.47 -1.04
N ILE A 102 11.18 -10.39 -1.41
CA ILE A 102 11.58 -10.11 -2.78
C ILE A 102 13.00 -10.65 -2.94
N ASP A 103 13.11 -11.86 -3.49
CA ASP A 103 14.40 -12.39 -3.91
C ASP A 103 15.10 -11.35 -4.80
N ALA A 104 16.32 -10.96 -4.43
CA ALA A 104 17.15 -10.01 -5.16
C ALA A 104 17.67 -10.58 -6.50
N THR A 105 16.90 -11.46 -7.14
CA THR A 105 17.25 -12.21 -8.34
C THR A 105 16.30 -11.86 -9.47
N SER A 106 16.35 -10.60 -9.91
CA SER A 106 15.89 -10.18 -11.24
C SER A 106 16.60 -8.88 -11.58
N ILE A 107 17.88 -9.02 -11.96
CA ILE A 107 18.63 -8.03 -12.74
C ILE A 107 18.75 -8.59 -14.14
#